data_AF-A0A1I3UYQ1-F1
#
_entry.id   AF-A0A1I3UYQ1-F1
#
_cell.length_a   1.000
_cell.length_b   1.000
_cell.length_c   1.000
_cell.angle_alpha   90.00
_cell.angle_beta   90.00
_cell.angle_gamma   90.00
#
_symmetry.space_group_name_H-M   'P 1'
#
loop_
_entity.id
_entity.type
_entity.pdbx_description
1 polymer ?
#
loop_
_entity_poly.entity_id
_entity_poly.type
_entity_poly.pdbx_seq_one_letter_code
_entity_poly.pdbx_strand_id
1 'polypeptide(L)'
;MQETQTSEIIKFEEINGLMMSAPEVLQKNQSLNAKAVAKATALRDTIEGQGMSDELDSELNKWMSSAKDADALLKQRRSPITQIANQLIKAFTSLEHPFDATKKDSFYSVFQVYRNGWAKKKADEQKAKEAEILRRQNIEKEKITLKAEIERQVREAYSHKLYEWKNWVNNVLVNMTLQNFDESRAKLENLTIDYPRDKFLMLPVNVTAIYLHVTESGKLIGDIKESLYQELSANFHENMEDLKQRTIDQLPSKKRELENMAKASAEQKALLEAQAEKRRQEEADKLKAEQEAQQKADAARIEAEKQLQTAGTLFDSAAQLAEVKEDAGKVRQGYNIEVLNPAGWGAIFFFWFEKEGQSMNVADMEKKTFKQLKTFCEKYAHKHGEKIANEAVVYEEEFKAVVTK
;
A
#
# COMPACT_ATOMS: atom_id res chain seq x y z
N MET A 1 -12.74 -40.73 -11.92
CA MET A 1 -12.52 -41.64 -13.07
C MET A 1 -12.28 -40.77 -14.29
N GLN A 2 -11.03 -40.38 -14.51
CA GLN A 2 -10.64 -39.73 -15.76
C GLN A 2 -10.04 -40.81 -16.64
N GLU A 3 -10.60 -40.93 -17.84
CA GLU A 3 -10.11 -41.78 -18.91
C GLU A 3 -8.61 -41.60 -19.06
N THR A 4 -7.88 -42.65 -18.70
CA THR A 4 -6.51 -42.86 -19.15
C THR A 4 -6.55 -42.66 -20.65
N GLN A 5 -5.96 -41.56 -21.13
CA GLN A 5 -5.68 -41.41 -22.56
C GLN A 5 -5.02 -42.70 -22.99
N THR A 6 -5.75 -43.44 -23.82
CA THR A 6 -5.25 -44.56 -24.58
C THR A 6 -4.04 -44.05 -25.33
N SER A 7 -2.85 -44.22 -24.73
CA SER A 7 -1.63 -44.44 -25.48
C SER A 7 -2.04 -45.45 -26.53
N GLU A 8 -2.06 -45.05 -27.82
CA GLU A 8 -2.09 -46.05 -28.89
C GLU A 8 -1.03 -47.07 -28.50
N ILE A 9 -1.49 -48.26 -28.15
CA ILE A 9 -0.62 -49.35 -27.75
C ILE A 9 0.15 -49.63 -29.02
N ILE A 10 1.34 -49.04 -29.13
CA ILE A 10 2.30 -49.44 -30.12
C ILE A 10 2.47 -50.92 -29.84
N LYS A 11 2.08 -51.77 -30.80
CA LYS A 11 2.19 -53.21 -30.63
C LYS A 11 3.67 -53.50 -30.53
N PHE A 12 4.16 -53.68 -29.31
CA PHE A 12 5.58 -53.91 -29.01
C PHE A 12 6.15 -55.07 -29.84
N GLU A 13 5.31 -56.02 -30.22
CA GLU A 13 5.61 -57.12 -31.13
C GLU A 13 6.00 -56.65 -32.54
N GLU A 14 5.31 -55.65 -33.10
CA GLU A 14 5.62 -55.05 -34.41
C GLU A 14 6.92 -54.21 -34.34
N ILE A 15 7.17 -53.54 -33.21
CA ILE A 15 8.44 -52.81 -32.97
C ILE A 15 9.62 -53.79 -32.97
N ASN A 16 9.50 -54.88 -32.21
CA ASN A 16 10.61 -55.81 -32.00
C ASN A 16 10.97 -56.53 -33.30
N GLY A 17 9.99 -57.04 -34.05
CA GLY A 17 10.25 -57.73 -35.32
C GLY A 17 10.91 -56.84 -36.38
N LEU A 18 10.41 -55.62 -36.58
CA LEU A 18 10.93 -54.72 -37.63
C LEU A 18 12.24 -54.04 -37.23
N MET A 19 12.45 -53.67 -35.97
CA MET A 19 13.75 -53.15 -35.52
C MET A 19 14.86 -54.20 -35.55
N MET A 20 14.56 -55.46 -35.24
CA MET A 20 15.54 -56.56 -35.38
C MET A 20 15.93 -56.81 -36.84
N SER A 21 15.03 -56.51 -37.79
CA SER A 21 15.34 -56.57 -39.23
C SER A 21 16.13 -55.36 -39.75
N ALA A 22 16.21 -54.27 -38.99
CA ALA A 22 16.83 -53.02 -39.44
C ALA A 22 18.30 -53.16 -39.84
N PRO A 23 19.17 -53.90 -39.11
CA PRO A 23 20.54 -54.16 -39.55
C PRO A 23 20.61 -54.90 -40.89
N GLU A 24 19.76 -55.91 -41.10
CA GLU A 24 19.72 -56.68 -42.35
C GLU A 24 19.25 -55.82 -43.54
N VAL A 25 18.20 -55.02 -43.34
CA VAL A 25 17.70 -54.09 -44.33
C VAL A 25 18.75 -53.05 -44.68
N LEU A 26 19.47 -52.51 -43.69
CA LEU A 26 20.57 -51.58 -43.89
C LEU A 26 21.69 -52.24 -44.71
N GLN A 27 22.07 -53.46 -44.38
CA GLN A 27 23.09 -54.22 -45.12
C GLN A 27 22.69 -54.47 -46.58
N LYS A 28 21.42 -54.86 -46.83
CA LYS A 28 20.87 -55.03 -48.19
C LYS A 28 20.90 -53.71 -48.98
N ASN A 29 20.60 -52.59 -48.33
CA ASN A 29 20.67 -51.26 -48.92
C ASN A 29 22.10 -50.83 -49.22
N GLN A 30 23.05 -51.08 -48.29
CA GLN A 30 24.47 -50.83 -48.49
C GLN A 30 25.02 -51.64 -49.68
N SER A 31 24.65 -52.91 -49.80
CA SER A 31 25.07 -53.76 -50.92
C SER A 31 24.52 -53.27 -52.26
N LEU A 32 23.23 -52.91 -52.31
CA LEU A 32 22.61 -52.33 -53.51
C LEU A 32 23.28 -51.01 -53.91
N ASN A 33 23.51 -50.13 -52.94
CA ASN A 33 24.21 -48.87 -53.16
C ASN A 33 25.63 -49.08 -53.67
N ALA A 34 26.40 -49.98 -53.05
CA ALA A 34 27.77 -50.28 -53.45
C ALA A 34 27.84 -50.78 -54.91
N LYS A 35 26.93 -51.67 -55.31
CA LYS A 35 26.87 -52.17 -56.71
C LYS A 35 26.49 -51.07 -57.69
N ALA A 36 25.48 -50.25 -57.36
CA ALA A 36 25.03 -49.16 -58.21
C ALA A 36 26.13 -48.12 -58.41
N VAL A 37 26.83 -47.74 -57.33
CA VAL A 37 27.96 -46.81 -57.33
C VAL A 37 29.13 -47.39 -58.11
N ALA A 38 29.53 -48.64 -57.88
CA ALA A 38 30.65 -49.26 -58.60
C ALA A 38 30.43 -49.27 -60.12
N LYS A 39 29.21 -49.60 -60.58
CA LYS A 39 28.87 -49.56 -62.01
C LYS A 39 28.86 -48.13 -62.55
N ALA A 40 28.36 -47.16 -61.78
CA ALA A 40 28.38 -45.76 -62.16
C ALA A 40 29.81 -45.23 -62.30
N THR A 41 30.69 -45.58 -61.35
CA THR A 41 32.11 -45.23 -61.38
C THR A 41 32.79 -45.83 -62.61
N ALA A 42 32.61 -47.12 -62.90
CA ALA A 42 33.22 -47.75 -64.06
C ALA A 42 32.75 -47.14 -65.40
N LEU A 43 31.45 -46.84 -65.53
CA LEU A 43 30.92 -46.13 -66.69
C LEU A 43 31.54 -44.73 -66.82
N ARG A 44 31.64 -44.00 -65.70
CA ARG A 44 32.25 -42.67 -65.65
C ARG A 44 33.73 -42.71 -66.06
N ASP A 45 34.52 -43.62 -65.50
CA ASP A 45 35.95 -43.75 -65.80
C ASP A 45 36.18 -44.08 -67.29
N THR A 46 35.30 -44.91 -67.88
CA THR A 46 35.36 -45.26 -69.31
C THR A 46 35.06 -44.03 -70.19
N ILE A 47 34.03 -43.26 -69.84
CA ILE A 47 33.66 -42.02 -70.55
C ILE A 47 34.78 -40.98 -70.45
N GLU A 48 35.38 -40.81 -69.27
CA GLU A 48 36.50 -39.88 -69.06
C GLU A 48 37.76 -40.30 -69.84
N GLY A 49 37.98 -41.60 -70.05
CA GLY A 49 39.15 -42.13 -70.76
C GLY A 49 39.04 -42.19 -72.28
N GLN A 50 37.85 -42.45 -72.83
CA GLN A 50 37.68 -42.73 -74.27
C GLN A 50 36.62 -41.84 -74.96
N GLY A 51 35.93 -40.98 -74.21
CA GLY A 51 34.83 -40.17 -74.72
C GLY A 51 33.50 -40.93 -74.81
N MET A 52 32.45 -40.24 -75.28
CA MET A 52 31.11 -40.83 -75.43
C MET A 52 30.97 -41.60 -76.75
N SER A 53 30.20 -42.70 -76.71
CA SER A 53 29.76 -43.46 -77.88
C SER A 53 28.28 -43.84 -77.77
N ASP A 54 27.67 -44.27 -78.87
CA ASP A 54 26.26 -44.71 -78.91
C ASP A 54 26.03 -45.95 -78.02
N GLU A 55 27.04 -46.82 -77.88
CA GLU A 55 27.01 -47.96 -76.98
C GLU A 55 27.03 -47.52 -75.51
N LEU A 56 27.88 -46.56 -75.15
CA LEU A 56 27.95 -46.01 -73.79
C LEU A 56 26.69 -45.23 -73.42
N ASP A 57 26.07 -44.51 -74.36
CA ASP A 57 24.77 -43.85 -74.15
C ASP A 57 23.67 -44.89 -73.81
N SER A 58 23.60 -45.98 -74.57
CA SER A 58 22.68 -47.09 -74.31
C SER A 58 22.91 -47.73 -72.92
N GLU A 59 24.17 -47.91 -72.51
CA GLU A 59 24.52 -48.44 -71.20
C GLU A 59 24.21 -47.47 -70.05
N LEU A 60 24.45 -46.17 -70.24
CA LEU A 60 24.08 -45.11 -69.31
C LEU A 60 22.57 -45.06 -69.11
N ASN A 61 21.79 -45.10 -70.18
CA ASN A 61 20.33 -45.08 -70.09
C ASN A 61 19.81 -46.29 -69.30
N LYS A 62 20.35 -47.50 -69.57
CA LYS A 62 20.02 -48.71 -68.78
C LYS A 62 20.39 -48.57 -67.31
N TRP A 63 21.55 -47.98 -67.01
CA TRP A 63 21.96 -47.71 -65.63
C TRP A 63 21.04 -46.68 -64.97
N MET A 64 20.70 -45.57 -65.65
CA MET A 64 19.82 -44.52 -65.12
C MET A 64 18.43 -45.06 -64.79
N SER A 65 17.86 -45.92 -65.64
CA SER A 65 16.61 -46.62 -65.34
C SER A 65 16.75 -47.48 -64.09
N SER A 66 17.80 -48.30 -64.02
CA SER A 66 18.07 -49.18 -62.87
C SER A 66 18.34 -48.39 -61.58
N ALA A 67 18.93 -47.19 -61.68
CA ALA A 67 19.20 -46.31 -60.56
C ALA A 67 17.91 -45.72 -59.96
N LYS A 68 16.92 -45.38 -60.81
CA LYS A 68 15.59 -44.98 -60.35
C LYS A 68 14.90 -46.10 -59.57
N ASP A 69 14.96 -47.33 -60.10
CA ASP A 69 14.39 -48.51 -59.43
C ASP A 69 15.11 -48.80 -58.11
N ALA A 70 16.43 -48.64 -58.08
CA ALA A 70 17.23 -48.79 -56.88
C ALA A 70 16.85 -47.75 -55.80
N ASP A 71 16.71 -46.46 -56.14
CA ASP A 71 16.27 -45.42 -55.21
C ASP A 71 14.87 -45.70 -54.64
N ALA A 72 13.93 -46.11 -55.50
CA ALA A 72 12.59 -46.51 -55.08
C ALA A 72 12.64 -47.67 -54.08
N LEU A 73 13.47 -48.70 -54.36
CA LEU A 73 13.64 -49.86 -53.48
C LEU A 73 14.31 -49.50 -52.15
N LEU A 74 15.32 -48.61 -52.16
CA LEU A 74 15.96 -48.11 -50.93
C LEU A 74 14.94 -47.40 -50.03
N LYS A 75 14.08 -46.55 -50.62
CA LYS A 75 12.99 -45.85 -49.93
C LYS A 75 11.94 -46.82 -49.39
N GLN A 76 11.51 -47.77 -50.21
CA GLN A 76 10.54 -48.80 -49.82
C GLN A 76 11.04 -49.59 -48.61
N ARG A 77 12.31 -50.00 -48.64
CA ARG A 77 12.93 -50.79 -47.57
C ARG A 77 13.10 -50.01 -46.26
N ARG A 78 13.49 -48.73 -46.32
CA ARG A 78 13.71 -47.92 -45.10
C ARG A 78 12.41 -47.44 -44.45
N SER A 79 11.34 -47.25 -45.23
CA SER A 79 10.11 -46.59 -44.78
C SER A 79 9.49 -47.23 -43.52
N PRO A 80 9.31 -48.57 -43.43
CA PRO A 80 8.73 -49.20 -42.24
C PRO A 80 9.57 -48.97 -40.97
N ILE A 81 10.90 -49.03 -41.10
CA ILE A 81 11.84 -48.81 -39.98
C ILE A 81 11.75 -47.35 -39.52
N THR A 82 11.78 -46.39 -40.45
CA THR A 82 11.67 -44.96 -40.12
C THR A 82 10.32 -44.64 -39.46
N GLN A 83 9.22 -45.25 -39.91
CA GLN A 83 7.90 -45.05 -39.32
C GLN A 83 7.86 -45.50 -37.86
N ILE A 84 8.38 -46.70 -37.56
CA ILE A 84 8.44 -47.23 -36.19
C ILE A 84 9.41 -46.42 -35.31
N ALA A 85 10.58 -46.03 -35.84
CA ALA A 85 11.52 -45.18 -35.11
C ALA A 85 10.88 -43.85 -34.70
N ASN A 86 10.13 -43.21 -35.62
CA ASN A 86 9.40 -41.98 -35.33
C ASN A 86 8.29 -42.20 -34.30
N GLN A 87 7.57 -43.32 -34.36
CA GLN A 87 6.57 -43.68 -33.35
C GLN A 87 7.20 -43.88 -31.96
N LEU A 88 8.37 -44.53 -31.89
CA LEU A 88 9.10 -44.73 -30.64
C LEU A 88 9.58 -43.40 -30.04
N ILE A 89 10.15 -42.51 -30.87
CA ILE A 89 10.54 -41.15 -30.45
C ILE A 89 9.31 -40.39 -29.92
N LYS A 90 8.18 -40.48 -30.64
CA LYS A 90 6.92 -39.85 -30.21
C LYS A 90 6.42 -40.43 -28.88
N ALA A 91 6.55 -41.73 -28.65
CA ALA A 91 6.13 -42.36 -27.39
C ALA A 91 6.94 -41.83 -26.21
N PHE A 92 8.28 -41.80 -26.32
CA PHE A 92 9.14 -41.26 -25.26
C PHE A 92 8.86 -39.78 -24.98
N THR A 93 8.79 -38.96 -26.03
CA THR A 93 8.48 -37.53 -25.88
C THR A 93 7.07 -37.28 -25.32
N SER A 94 6.10 -38.15 -25.59
CA SER A 94 4.76 -38.06 -25.01
C SER A 94 4.75 -38.36 -23.51
N LEU A 95 5.63 -39.24 -23.02
CA LEU A 95 5.78 -39.50 -21.58
C LEU A 95 6.42 -38.32 -20.84
N GLU A 96 7.25 -37.52 -21.50
CA GLU A 96 7.86 -36.31 -20.94
C GLU A 96 6.87 -35.14 -20.86
N HIS A 97 5.92 -35.07 -21.80
CA HIS A 97 5.00 -33.95 -21.97
C HIS A 97 4.31 -33.47 -20.68
N PRO A 98 3.78 -34.35 -19.80
CA PRO A 98 3.12 -33.90 -18.56
C PRO A 98 4.05 -33.19 -17.56
N PHE A 99 5.38 -33.36 -17.70
CA PHE A 99 6.38 -32.77 -16.81
C PHE A 99 7.14 -31.60 -17.45
N ASP A 100 6.94 -31.33 -18.74
CA ASP A 100 7.67 -30.30 -19.49
C ASP A 100 7.21 -28.89 -19.09
N ALA A 101 8.12 -28.12 -18.47
CA ALA A 101 7.87 -26.74 -18.04
C ALA A 101 7.67 -25.74 -19.20
N THR A 102 7.99 -26.12 -20.44
CA THR A 102 7.81 -25.28 -21.63
C THR A 102 6.44 -25.46 -22.28
N LYS A 103 5.74 -26.57 -21.98
CA LYS A 103 4.41 -26.88 -22.52
C LYS A 103 3.35 -26.32 -21.60
N LYS A 104 2.44 -25.52 -22.16
CA LYS A 104 1.41 -24.83 -21.36
C LYS A 104 0.39 -25.78 -20.72
N ASP A 105 0.16 -26.91 -21.36
CA ASP A 105 -0.81 -27.95 -20.98
C ASP A 105 -0.20 -29.08 -20.15
N SER A 106 1.10 -29.04 -19.83
CA SER A 106 1.71 -29.99 -18.91
C SER A 106 1.21 -29.78 -17.47
N PHE A 107 1.20 -30.85 -16.67
CA PHE A 107 0.88 -30.73 -15.25
C PHE A 107 1.84 -29.77 -14.53
N TYR A 108 3.13 -29.75 -14.90
CA TYR A 108 4.08 -28.79 -14.34
C TYR A 108 3.61 -27.34 -14.52
N SER A 109 3.30 -26.93 -15.75
CA SER A 109 2.89 -25.56 -16.06
C SER A 109 1.55 -25.21 -15.43
N VAL A 110 0.58 -26.14 -15.47
CA VAL A 110 -0.74 -25.97 -14.86
C VAL A 110 -0.62 -25.78 -13.33
N PHE A 111 0.19 -26.61 -12.66
CA PHE A 111 0.39 -26.47 -11.22
C PHE A 111 1.15 -25.19 -10.87
N GLN A 112 2.10 -24.75 -11.70
CA GLN A 112 2.75 -23.47 -11.49
C GLN A 112 1.75 -22.30 -11.58
N VAL A 113 0.76 -22.35 -12.47
CA VAL A 113 -0.33 -21.37 -12.53
C VAL A 113 -1.13 -21.36 -11.23
N TYR A 114 -1.51 -22.52 -10.69
CA TYR A 114 -2.22 -22.58 -9.39
C TYR A 114 -1.37 -22.02 -8.24
N ARG A 115 -0.07 -22.35 -8.19
CA ARG A 115 0.84 -21.81 -7.16
C ARG A 115 0.99 -20.30 -7.27
N ASN A 116 1.08 -19.75 -8.48
CA ASN A 116 1.14 -18.31 -8.71
C ASN A 116 -0.17 -17.63 -8.29
N GLY A 117 -1.33 -18.21 -8.62
CA GLY A 117 -2.63 -17.71 -8.19
C GLY A 117 -2.79 -17.69 -6.67
N TRP A 118 -2.34 -18.75 -5.98
CA TRP A 118 -2.33 -18.78 -4.52
C TRP A 118 -1.40 -17.73 -3.91
N ALA A 119 -0.20 -17.56 -4.48
CA ALA A 119 0.74 -16.53 -4.05
C ALA A 119 0.17 -15.11 -4.20
N LYS A 120 -0.54 -14.85 -5.31
CA LYS A 120 -1.27 -13.58 -5.53
C LYS A 120 -2.35 -13.39 -4.47
N LYS A 121 -3.21 -14.39 -4.25
CA LYS A 121 -4.28 -14.32 -3.23
C LYS A 121 -3.71 -14.00 -1.84
N LYS A 122 -2.60 -14.64 -1.45
CA LYS A 122 -1.94 -14.38 -0.17
C LYS A 122 -1.39 -12.96 -0.05
N ALA A 123 -0.80 -12.43 -1.12
CA ALA A 123 -0.31 -11.05 -1.14
C ALA A 123 -1.46 -10.03 -1.08
N ASP A 124 -2.56 -10.28 -1.78
CA ASP A 124 -3.76 -9.44 -1.74
C ASP A 124 -4.40 -9.44 -0.34
N GLU A 125 -4.52 -10.62 0.30
CA GLU A 125 -4.97 -10.76 1.69
C GLU A 125 -4.07 -9.98 2.67
N GLN A 126 -2.75 -10.04 2.48
CA GLN A 126 -1.79 -9.31 3.30
C GLN A 126 -1.96 -7.80 3.15
N LYS A 127 -1.98 -7.30 1.91
CA LYS A 127 -2.20 -5.87 1.63
C LYS A 127 -3.53 -5.37 2.19
N ALA A 128 -4.59 -6.17 2.11
CA ALA A 128 -5.88 -5.83 2.68
C ALA A 128 -5.81 -5.73 4.22
N LYS A 129 -5.10 -6.64 4.89
CA LYS A 129 -4.88 -6.57 6.35
C LYS A 129 -4.05 -5.35 6.74
N GLU A 130 -2.95 -5.08 6.05
CA GLU A 130 -2.10 -3.89 6.29
C GLU A 130 -2.91 -2.59 6.10
N ALA A 131 -3.71 -2.51 5.04
CA ALA A 131 -4.56 -1.35 4.78
C ALA A 131 -5.63 -1.14 5.87
N GLU A 132 -6.27 -2.21 6.36
CA GLU A 132 -7.25 -2.11 7.45
C GLU A 132 -6.59 -1.70 8.78
N ILE A 133 -5.38 -2.19 9.08
CA ILE A 133 -4.61 -1.76 10.26
C ILE A 133 -4.33 -0.25 10.17
N LEU A 134 -3.82 0.23 9.03
CA LEU A 134 -3.55 1.65 8.81
C LEU A 134 -4.84 2.50 8.85
N ARG A 135 -5.95 1.98 8.32
CA ARG A 135 -7.26 2.67 8.39
C ARG A 135 -7.70 2.85 9.83
N ARG A 136 -7.63 1.80 10.66
CA ARG A 136 -7.95 1.86 12.09
C ARG A 136 -7.03 2.80 12.85
N GLN A 137 -5.73 2.75 12.56
CA GLN A 137 -4.74 3.66 13.13
C GLN A 137 -5.09 5.12 12.85
N ASN A 138 -5.48 5.44 11.61
CA ASN A 138 -5.86 6.80 11.23
C ASN A 138 -7.14 7.27 11.96
N ILE A 139 -8.14 6.39 12.10
CA ILE A 139 -9.36 6.67 12.86
C ILE A 139 -9.04 6.94 14.33
N GLU A 140 -8.25 6.08 14.99
CA GLU A 140 -7.89 6.25 16.40
C GLU A 140 -7.03 7.49 16.63
N LYS A 141 -6.08 7.77 15.74
CA LYS A 141 -5.28 9.00 15.79
C LYS A 141 -6.15 10.26 15.64
N GLU A 142 -7.14 10.22 14.74
CA GLU A 142 -8.10 11.31 14.61
C GLU A 142 -8.93 11.48 15.90
N LYS A 143 -9.43 10.39 16.49
CA LYS A 143 -10.16 10.45 17.77
C LYS A 143 -9.33 11.07 18.88
N ILE A 144 -8.05 10.69 19.02
CA ILE A 144 -7.12 11.27 20.00
C ILE A 144 -6.95 12.77 19.75
N THR A 145 -6.77 13.16 18.49
CA THR A 145 -6.59 14.56 18.10
C THR A 145 -7.85 15.38 18.39
N LEU A 146 -9.02 14.86 18.04
CA LEU A 146 -10.30 15.50 18.32
C LEU A 146 -10.55 15.59 19.82
N LYS A 147 -10.24 14.54 20.61
CA LYS A 147 -10.39 14.57 22.06
C LYS A 147 -9.59 15.71 22.67
N ALA A 148 -8.31 15.82 22.30
CA ALA A 148 -7.43 16.88 22.78
C ALA A 148 -7.94 18.27 22.39
N GLU A 149 -8.42 18.44 21.15
CA GLU A 149 -8.94 19.72 20.67
C GLU A 149 -10.27 20.11 21.34
N ILE A 150 -11.17 19.15 21.54
CA ILE A 150 -12.43 19.38 22.27
C ILE A 150 -12.13 19.77 23.71
N GLU A 151 -11.26 19.03 24.40
CA GLU A 151 -10.88 19.36 25.79
C GLU A 151 -10.25 20.75 25.88
N ARG A 152 -9.35 21.10 24.95
CA ARG A 152 -8.75 22.43 24.87
C ARG A 152 -9.82 23.52 24.73
N GLN A 153 -10.74 23.39 23.78
CA GLN A 153 -11.80 24.38 23.57
C GLN A 153 -12.77 24.49 24.76
N VAL A 154 -13.13 23.37 25.38
CA VAL A 154 -13.99 23.37 26.58
C VAL A 154 -13.30 24.09 27.73
N ARG A 155 -12.02 23.79 28.00
CA ARG A 155 -11.24 24.46 29.05
C ARG A 155 -11.03 25.94 28.77
N GLU A 156 -10.75 26.32 27.53
CA GLU A 156 -10.64 27.73 27.14
C GLU A 156 -11.95 28.50 27.33
N ALA A 157 -13.07 27.93 26.86
CA ALA A 157 -14.40 28.53 27.04
C ALA A 157 -14.78 28.63 28.53
N TYR A 158 -14.44 27.60 29.32
CA TYR A 158 -14.59 27.62 30.77
C TYR A 158 -13.75 28.72 31.42
N SER A 159 -12.45 28.81 31.13
CA SER A 159 -11.55 29.83 31.71
C SER A 159 -12.04 31.24 31.38
N HIS A 160 -12.56 31.46 30.17
CA HIS A 160 -13.17 32.73 29.81
C HIS A 160 -14.40 33.05 30.66
N LYS A 161 -15.29 32.07 30.91
CA LYS A 161 -16.47 32.25 31.76
C LYS A 161 -16.11 32.52 33.22
N LEU A 162 -15.12 31.81 33.76
CA LEU A 162 -14.61 32.06 35.10
C LEU A 162 -14.03 33.48 35.20
N TYR A 163 -13.25 33.93 34.21
CA TYR A 163 -12.72 35.27 34.16
C TYR A 163 -13.82 36.35 34.12
N GLU A 164 -14.86 36.17 33.28
CA GLU A 164 -16.02 37.08 33.23
C GLU A 164 -16.70 37.22 34.60
N TRP A 165 -16.87 36.11 35.32
CA TRP A 165 -17.49 36.11 36.65
C TRP A 165 -16.60 36.75 37.71
N LYS A 166 -15.31 36.41 37.75
CA LYS A 166 -14.34 37.05 38.66
C LYS A 166 -14.32 38.56 38.44
N ASN A 167 -14.30 39.00 37.18
CA ASN A 167 -14.40 40.41 36.83
C ASN A 167 -15.71 41.06 37.23
N TRP A 168 -16.84 40.36 37.06
CA TRP A 168 -18.14 40.88 37.50
C TRP A 168 -18.14 41.16 39.00
N VAL A 169 -17.66 40.21 39.84
CA VAL A 169 -17.57 40.40 41.30
C VAL A 169 -16.69 41.59 41.66
N ASN A 170 -15.50 41.69 41.05
CA ASN A 170 -14.60 42.83 41.26
C ASN A 170 -15.26 44.16 40.85
N ASN A 171 -15.97 44.17 39.71
CA ASN A 171 -16.65 45.36 39.22
C ASN A 171 -17.82 45.79 40.11
N VAL A 172 -18.53 44.86 40.75
CA VAL A 172 -19.56 45.19 41.75
C VAL A 172 -18.94 45.96 42.90
N LEU A 173 -17.81 45.49 43.45
CA LEU A 173 -17.11 46.17 44.54
C LEU A 173 -16.55 47.54 44.13
N VAL A 174 -15.95 47.62 42.94
CA VAL A 174 -15.34 48.85 42.41
C VAL A 174 -16.38 49.95 42.18
N ASN A 175 -17.53 49.60 41.63
CA ASN A 175 -18.59 50.56 41.28
C ASN A 175 -19.57 50.83 42.43
N MET A 176 -19.26 50.37 43.65
CA MET A 176 -20.05 50.72 44.82
C MET A 176 -19.94 52.22 45.14
N THR A 177 -21.07 52.79 45.51
CA THR A 177 -21.27 54.14 45.98
C THR A 177 -22.06 54.10 47.29
N LEU A 178 -22.13 55.22 48.02
CA LEU A 178 -22.96 55.27 49.24
C LEU A 178 -24.44 54.99 48.97
N GLN A 179 -24.95 55.33 47.78
CA GLN A 179 -26.36 55.17 47.43
C GLN A 179 -26.75 53.71 47.14
N ASN A 180 -25.87 52.96 46.46
CA ASN A 180 -26.13 51.58 46.03
C ASN A 180 -25.42 50.53 46.92
N PHE A 181 -24.84 50.94 48.05
CA PHE A 181 -24.02 50.06 48.89
C PHE A 181 -24.80 48.83 49.38
N ASP A 182 -25.97 49.04 49.97
CA ASP A 182 -26.76 47.95 50.56
C ASP A 182 -27.28 46.98 49.47
N GLU A 183 -27.68 47.51 48.30
CA GLU A 183 -28.08 46.70 47.16
C GLU A 183 -26.91 45.88 46.60
N SER A 184 -25.74 46.50 46.43
CA SER A 184 -24.55 45.85 45.88
C SER A 184 -24.00 44.80 46.85
N ARG A 185 -24.06 45.07 48.16
CA ARG A 185 -23.77 44.10 49.21
C ARG A 185 -24.69 42.89 49.13
N ALA A 186 -26.01 43.11 49.03
CA ALA A 186 -26.97 42.01 48.93
C ALA A 186 -26.75 41.15 47.68
N LYS A 187 -26.32 41.74 46.55
CA LYS A 187 -25.94 41.01 45.33
C LYS A 187 -24.74 40.08 45.56
N LEU A 188 -23.74 40.54 46.30
CA LEU A 188 -22.55 39.73 46.63
C LEU A 188 -22.86 38.61 47.62
N GLU A 189 -23.60 38.91 48.69
CA GLU A 189 -23.98 37.91 49.71
C GLU A 189 -24.84 36.78 49.10
N ASN A 190 -25.78 37.12 48.22
CA ASN A 190 -26.68 36.17 47.58
C ASN A 190 -26.16 35.61 46.24
N LEU A 191 -24.90 35.86 45.87
CA LEU A 191 -24.32 35.31 44.65
C LEU A 191 -24.31 33.77 44.69
N THR A 192 -24.94 33.13 43.70
CA THR A 192 -24.80 31.70 43.44
C THR A 192 -23.47 31.43 42.79
N ILE A 193 -22.71 30.48 43.31
CA ILE A 193 -21.35 30.15 42.87
C ILE A 193 -21.23 28.77 42.24
N ASP A 194 -22.34 28.07 42.05
CA ASP A 194 -22.38 26.81 41.31
C ASP A 194 -22.53 27.07 39.82
N TYR A 195 -21.65 26.47 39.00
CA TYR A 195 -21.77 26.55 37.55
C TYR A 195 -22.94 25.66 37.07
N PRO A 196 -23.98 26.21 36.41
CA PRO A 196 -25.10 25.39 35.95
C PRO A 196 -24.70 24.38 34.86
N ARG A 197 -25.03 23.10 35.09
CA ARG A 197 -24.69 21.99 34.17
C ARG A 197 -25.20 22.20 32.75
N ASP A 198 -26.43 22.67 32.58
CA ASP A 198 -27.03 22.94 31.28
C ASP A 198 -26.22 23.99 30.50
N LYS A 199 -25.75 25.05 31.18
CA LYS A 199 -24.91 26.09 30.59
C LYS A 199 -23.52 25.57 30.24
N PHE A 200 -22.95 24.71 31.08
CA PHE A 200 -21.65 24.10 30.81
C PHE A 200 -21.69 23.21 29.56
N LEU A 201 -22.73 22.37 29.43
CA LEU A 201 -22.90 21.52 28.26
C LEU A 201 -23.13 22.30 26.96
N MET A 202 -23.59 23.56 27.06
CA MET A 202 -23.77 24.49 25.94
C MET A 202 -22.49 25.26 25.55
N LEU A 203 -21.36 25.06 26.24
CA LEU A 203 -20.10 25.73 25.86
C LEU A 203 -19.72 25.44 24.40
N PRO A 204 -19.25 26.45 23.63
CA PRO A 204 -19.01 26.29 22.20
C PRO A 204 -17.83 25.35 21.94
N VAL A 205 -18.03 24.41 21.02
CA VAL A 205 -16.98 23.50 20.52
C VAL A 205 -17.17 23.35 19.01
N ASN A 206 -16.12 23.62 18.24
CA ASN A 206 -16.10 23.50 16.79
C ASN A 206 -14.93 22.63 16.37
N VAL A 207 -15.22 21.44 15.84
CA VAL A 207 -14.20 20.50 15.35
C VAL A 207 -14.61 19.92 14.00
N THR A 208 -13.62 19.60 13.19
CA THR A 208 -13.79 18.98 11.87
C THR A 208 -13.15 17.60 11.89
N ALA A 209 -13.88 16.59 11.44
CA ALA A 209 -13.41 15.22 11.31
C ALA A 209 -13.33 14.80 9.84
N ILE A 210 -12.35 13.97 9.50
CA ILE A 210 -12.12 13.38 8.17
C ILE A 210 -12.69 11.96 8.13
N TYR A 211 -12.50 11.17 9.18
CA TYR A 211 -12.87 9.75 9.22
C TYR A 211 -14.11 9.45 10.06
N LEU A 212 -14.47 10.32 11.01
CA LEU A 212 -15.66 10.15 11.86
C LEU A 212 -16.90 10.82 11.27
N HIS A 213 -18.05 10.20 11.47
CA HIS A 213 -19.34 10.80 11.08
C HIS A 213 -19.76 11.89 12.07
N VAL A 214 -20.55 12.88 11.62
CA VAL A 214 -21.02 14.03 12.42
C VAL A 214 -21.69 13.59 13.73
N THR A 215 -22.45 12.51 13.72
CA THR A 215 -23.11 11.96 14.92
C THR A 215 -22.11 11.41 15.94
N GLU A 216 -21.02 10.79 15.48
CA GLU A 216 -19.96 10.27 16.35
C GLU A 216 -19.16 11.40 16.97
N SER A 217 -18.84 12.43 16.17
CA SER A 217 -18.21 13.66 16.67
C SER A 217 -19.09 14.36 17.71
N GLY A 218 -20.40 14.46 17.47
CA GLY A 218 -21.34 15.03 18.43
C GLY A 218 -21.39 14.25 19.76
N LYS A 219 -21.37 12.92 19.70
CA LYS A 219 -21.29 12.07 20.89
C LYS A 219 -19.97 12.28 21.64
N LEU A 220 -18.84 12.30 20.94
CA LEU A 220 -17.52 12.54 21.53
C LEU A 220 -17.46 13.88 22.26
N ILE A 221 -18.03 14.94 21.67
CA ILE A 221 -18.15 16.26 22.32
C ILE A 221 -18.95 16.17 23.62
N GLY A 222 -20.10 15.50 23.59
CA GLY A 222 -20.94 15.29 24.77
C GLY A 222 -20.19 14.54 25.88
N ASP A 223 -19.60 13.39 25.54
CA ASP A 223 -18.87 12.53 26.48
C ASP A 223 -17.70 13.29 27.15
N ILE A 224 -16.95 14.08 26.38
CA ILE A 224 -15.83 14.87 26.93
C ILE A 224 -16.35 15.97 27.86
N LYS A 225 -17.37 16.74 27.47
CA LYS A 225 -17.94 17.77 28.35
C LYS A 225 -18.45 17.17 29.65
N GLU A 226 -19.12 16.03 29.56
CA GLU A 226 -19.61 15.33 30.75
C GLU A 226 -18.48 14.87 31.66
N SER A 227 -17.39 14.34 31.08
CA SER A 227 -16.22 13.91 31.87
C SER A 227 -15.51 15.08 32.57
N LEU A 228 -15.51 16.27 31.96
CA LEU A 228 -14.85 17.46 32.47
C LEU A 228 -15.71 18.23 33.49
N TYR A 229 -17.02 18.02 33.50
CA TYR A 229 -17.94 18.84 34.29
C TYR A 229 -17.60 18.83 35.79
N GLN A 230 -17.39 17.64 36.38
CA GLN A 230 -17.13 17.53 37.82
C GLN A 230 -15.86 18.31 38.24
N GLU A 231 -14.76 18.15 37.52
CA GLU A 231 -13.50 18.84 37.78
C GLU A 231 -13.67 20.36 37.65
N LEU A 232 -14.22 20.82 36.52
CA LEU A 232 -14.30 22.25 36.22
C LEU A 232 -15.38 22.96 37.04
N SER A 233 -16.50 22.32 37.37
CA SER A 233 -17.51 22.90 38.26
C SER A 233 -17.00 23.04 39.70
N ALA A 234 -16.21 22.07 40.18
CA ALA A 234 -15.61 22.15 41.50
C ALA A 234 -14.55 23.26 41.55
N ASN A 235 -13.69 23.34 40.54
CA ASN A 235 -12.72 24.42 40.40
C ASN A 235 -13.40 25.80 40.37
N PHE A 236 -14.53 25.92 39.67
CA PHE A 236 -15.31 27.14 39.61
C PHE A 236 -15.85 27.55 40.97
N HIS A 237 -16.49 26.61 41.66
CA HIS A 237 -17.06 26.84 42.99
C HIS A 237 -15.97 27.31 43.97
N GLU A 238 -14.83 26.62 44.02
CA GLU A 238 -13.70 27.00 44.89
C GLU A 238 -13.17 28.41 44.60
N ASN A 239 -12.94 28.72 43.31
CA ASN A 239 -12.45 30.03 42.90
C ASN A 239 -13.45 31.16 43.21
N MET A 240 -14.74 30.90 43.03
CA MET A 240 -15.79 31.89 43.27
C MET A 240 -16.10 32.05 44.75
N GLU A 241 -16.03 30.99 45.56
CA GLU A 241 -16.21 31.05 47.01
C GLU A 241 -15.10 31.88 47.68
N ASP A 242 -13.84 31.61 47.35
CA ASP A 242 -12.70 32.39 47.87
C ASP A 242 -12.82 33.87 47.49
N LEU A 243 -13.14 34.15 46.23
CA LEU A 243 -13.35 35.51 45.77
C LEU A 243 -14.53 36.19 46.48
N LYS A 244 -15.67 35.51 46.58
CA LYS A 244 -16.88 36.02 47.24
C LYS A 244 -16.60 36.36 48.69
N GLN A 245 -15.99 35.45 49.45
CA GLN A 245 -15.68 35.67 50.86
C GLN A 245 -14.71 36.85 51.04
N ARG A 246 -13.63 36.89 50.25
CA ARG A 246 -12.66 38.00 50.26
C ARG A 246 -13.32 39.34 49.94
N THR A 247 -14.23 39.38 48.96
CA THR A 247 -14.96 40.60 48.60
C THR A 247 -15.92 41.04 49.70
N ILE A 248 -16.64 40.10 50.34
CA ILE A 248 -17.54 40.39 51.47
C ILE A 248 -16.76 40.99 52.66
N ASP A 249 -15.61 40.41 52.99
CA ASP A 249 -14.74 40.89 54.09
C ASP A 249 -14.20 42.31 53.83
N GLN A 250 -14.10 42.73 52.57
CA GLN A 250 -13.67 44.08 52.19
C GLN A 250 -14.79 45.13 52.30
N LEU A 251 -16.07 44.73 52.35
CA LEU A 251 -17.21 45.65 52.35
C LEU A 251 -17.20 46.70 53.48
N PRO A 252 -16.88 46.35 54.75
CA PRO A 252 -16.84 47.34 55.83
C PRO A 252 -15.77 48.42 55.59
N SER A 253 -14.60 48.01 55.10
CA SER A 253 -13.51 48.92 54.75
C SER A 253 -13.89 49.80 53.56
N LYS A 254 -14.56 49.23 52.55
CA LYS A 254 -15.05 49.97 51.39
C LYS A 254 -16.09 51.03 51.79
N LYS A 255 -17.00 50.72 52.72
CA LYS A 255 -17.98 51.68 53.25
C LYS A 255 -17.30 52.88 53.92
N ARG A 256 -16.30 52.63 54.78
CA ARG A 256 -15.52 53.70 55.42
C ARG A 256 -14.78 54.55 54.40
N GLU A 257 -14.19 53.93 53.37
CA GLU A 257 -13.53 54.65 52.27
C GLU A 257 -14.51 55.60 51.56
N LEU A 258 -15.70 55.13 51.21
CA LEU A 258 -16.74 55.92 50.55
C LEU A 258 -17.26 57.07 51.44
N GLU A 259 -17.47 56.82 52.74
CA GLU A 259 -17.89 57.85 53.71
C GLU A 259 -16.82 58.93 53.90
N ASN A 260 -15.53 58.56 53.89
CA ASN A 260 -14.41 59.49 53.97
C ASN A 260 -14.26 60.32 52.70
N MET A 261 -14.38 59.69 51.52
CA MET A 261 -14.38 60.39 50.23
C MET A 261 -15.51 61.42 50.12
N ALA A 262 -16.68 61.13 50.69
CA ALA A 262 -17.81 62.06 50.74
C ALA A 262 -17.54 63.30 51.62
N LYS A 263 -16.61 63.21 52.57
CA LYS A 263 -16.22 64.29 53.49
C LYS A 263 -14.91 65.00 53.10
N ALA A 264 -14.17 64.47 52.14
CA ALA A 264 -12.84 64.94 51.73
C ALA A 264 -12.91 66.14 50.77
N SER A 265 -11.82 66.93 50.70
CA SER A 265 -11.68 68.02 49.72
C SER A 265 -11.45 67.47 48.30
N ALA A 266 -11.68 68.30 47.28
CA ALA A 266 -11.55 67.89 45.87
C ALA A 266 -10.16 67.33 45.50
N GLU A 267 -9.08 67.85 46.09
CA GLU A 267 -7.70 67.35 45.86
C GLU A 267 -7.46 65.98 46.51
N GLN A 268 -7.97 65.76 47.72
CA GLN A 268 -7.85 64.46 48.40
C GLN A 268 -8.68 63.37 47.71
N LYS A 269 -9.83 63.75 47.15
CA LYS A 269 -10.66 62.86 46.33
C LYS A 269 -9.91 62.38 45.08
N ALA A 270 -9.25 63.29 44.37
CA ALA A 270 -8.47 62.94 43.18
C ALA A 270 -7.28 62.01 43.50
N LEU A 271 -6.60 62.21 44.63
CA LEU A 271 -5.48 61.36 45.04
C LEU A 271 -5.95 59.93 45.40
N LEU A 272 -7.08 59.80 46.11
CA LEU A 272 -7.66 58.50 46.47
C LEU A 272 -8.18 57.74 45.25
N GLU A 273 -8.80 58.44 44.28
CA GLU A 273 -9.24 57.86 43.00
C GLU A 273 -8.05 57.33 42.19
N ALA A 274 -6.93 58.07 42.14
CA ALA A 274 -5.71 57.63 41.46
C ALA A 274 -5.08 56.38 42.10
N GLN A 275 -5.03 56.31 43.45
CA GLN A 275 -4.55 55.10 44.15
C GLN A 275 -5.49 53.90 43.97
N ALA A 276 -6.81 54.13 43.88
CA ALA A 276 -7.78 53.08 43.59
C ALA A 276 -7.66 52.57 42.14
N GLU A 277 -7.42 53.44 41.16
CA GLU A 277 -7.14 53.05 39.77
C GLU A 277 -5.88 52.19 39.67
N LYS A 278 -4.78 52.56 40.33
CA LYS A 278 -3.56 51.75 40.32
C LYS A 278 -3.78 50.35 40.90
N ARG A 279 -4.46 50.24 42.04
CA ARG A 279 -4.81 48.93 42.64
C ARG A 279 -5.69 48.09 41.73
N ARG A 280 -6.63 48.72 41.00
CA ARG A 280 -7.49 48.03 40.02
C ARG A 280 -6.69 47.45 38.85
N GLN A 281 -5.73 48.21 38.32
CA GLN A 281 -4.84 47.72 37.27
C GLN A 281 -4.00 46.53 37.74
N GLU A 282 -3.42 46.63 38.94
CA GLU A 282 -2.63 45.53 39.53
C GLU A 282 -3.45 44.26 39.78
N GLU A 283 -4.71 44.37 40.21
CA GLU A 283 -5.61 43.22 40.39
C GLU A 283 -6.08 42.61 39.07
N ALA A 284 -6.39 43.45 38.07
CA ALA A 284 -6.75 43.00 36.73
C ALA A 284 -5.59 42.27 36.04
N ASP A 285 -4.37 42.79 36.17
CA ASP A 285 -3.16 42.17 35.63
C ASP A 285 -2.86 40.82 36.31
N LYS A 286 -3.02 40.74 37.63
CA LYS A 286 -2.89 39.46 38.36
C LYS A 286 -3.90 38.42 37.91
N LEU A 287 -5.16 38.81 37.78
CA LEU A 287 -6.22 37.91 37.33
C LEU A 287 -5.96 37.39 35.92
N LYS A 288 -5.50 38.26 35.02
CA LYS A 288 -5.13 37.88 33.65
C LYS A 288 -3.92 36.93 33.64
N ALA A 289 -2.90 37.21 34.46
CA ALA A 289 -1.72 36.35 34.57
C ALA A 289 -2.06 34.95 35.12
N GLU A 290 -2.95 34.87 36.12
CA GLU A 290 -3.46 33.60 36.66
C GLU A 290 -4.21 32.79 35.59
N GLN A 291 -5.08 33.44 34.82
CA GLN A 291 -5.80 32.81 33.71
C GLN A 291 -4.85 32.27 32.64
N GLU A 292 -3.86 33.08 32.22
CA GLU A 292 -2.87 32.66 31.22
C GLU A 292 -2.00 31.51 31.72
N ALA A 293 -1.63 31.50 33.00
CA ALA A 293 -0.87 30.42 33.61
C ALA A 293 -1.66 29.11 33.62
N GLN A 294 -2.94 29.16 34.00
CA GLN A 294 -3.83 28.00 33.99
C GLN A 294 -4.03 27.45 32.57
N GLN A 295 -4.29 28.32 31.59
CA GLN A 295 -4.44 27.92 30.18
C GLN A 295 -3.18 27.24 29.63
N LYS A 296 -1.99 27.77 29.97
CA LYS A 296 -0.72 27.14 29.57
C LYS A 296 -0.52 25.77 30.23
N ALA A 297 -0.87 25.63 31.51
CA ALA A 297 -0.77 24.37 32.22
C ALA A 297 -1.72 23.31 31.64
N ASP A 298 -2.97 23.69 31.36
CA ASP A 298 -3.96 22.81 30.74
C ASP A 298 -3.53 22.41 29.32
N ALA A 299 -3.07 23.37 28.50
CA ALA A 299 -2.57 23.09 27.15
C ALA A 299 -1.37 22.14 27.15
N ALA A 300 -0.42 22.33 28.08
CA ALA A 300 0.73 21.45 28.22
C ALA A 300 0.31 20.03 28.63
N ARG A 301 -0.65 19.90 29.56
CA ARG A 301 -1.18 18.60 30.01
C ARG A 301 -1.90 17.85 28.89
N ILE A 302 -2.77 18.55 28.15
CA ILE A 302 -3.52 17.99 27.01
C ILE A 302 -2.55 17.51 25.92
N GLU A 303 -1.55 18.31 25.58
CA GLU A 303 -0.57 17.94 24.56
C GLU A 303 0.29 16.75 25.00
N ALA A 304 0.69 16.68 26.27
CA ALA A 304 1.37 15.50 26.83
C ALA A 304 0.50 14.23 26.75
N GLU A 305 -0.78 14.30 27.12
CA GLU A 305 -1.70 13.16 27.02
C GLU A 305 -1.90 12.72 25.56
N LYS A 306 -2.10 13.69 24.66
CA LYS A 306 -2.22 13.44 23.22
C LYS A 306 -0.98 12.76 22.64
N GLN A 307 0.23 13.21 23.02
CA GLN A 307 1.48 12.60 22.59
C GLN A 307 1.62 11.18 23.11
N LEU A 308 1.30 10.95 24.38
CA LEU A 308 1.32 9.62 25.00
C LEU A 308 0.37 8.65 24.29
N GLN A 309 -0.88 9.05 24.08
CA GLN A 309 -1.89 8.24 23.41
C GLN A 309 -1.54 7.98 21.93
N THR A 310 -1.06 9.02 21.23
CA THR A 310 -0.61 8.86 19.84
C THR A 310 0.55 7.88 19.76
N ALA A 311 1.54 7.97 20.64
CA ALA A 311 2.67 7.04 20.70
C ALA A 311 2.20 5.59 20.97
N GLY A 312 1.23 5.40 21.88
CA GLY A 312 0.61 4.09 22.12
C GLY A 312 -0.02 3.50 20.86
N THR A 313 -0.87 4.27 20.16
CA THR A 313 -1.50 3.79 18.91
C THR A 313 -0.50 3.49 17.79
N LEU A 314 0.58 4.27 17.69
CA LEU A 314 1.68 4.01 16.75
C LEU A 314 2.40 2.70 17.07
N PHE A 315 2.65 2.44 18.35
CA PHE A 315 3.31 1.22 18.82
C PHE A 315 2.45 -0.02 18.55
N ASP A 316 1.16 0.01 18.93
CA ASP A 316 0.24 -1.11 18.71
C ASP A 316 0.07 -1.43 17.23
N SER A 317 -0.03 -0.40 16.38
CA SER A 317 -0.12 -0.59 14.93
C SER A 317 1.17 -1.15 14.35
N ALA A 318 2.33 -0.73 14.86
CA ALA A 318 3.62 -1.28 14.44
C ALA A 318 3.77 -2.76 14.81
N ALA A 319 3.30 -3.16 16.00
CA ALA A 319 3.28 -4.56 16.41
C ALA A 319 2.37 -5.41 15.49
N GLN A 320 1.14 -4.94 15.21
CA GLN A 320 0.22 -5.63 14.30
C GLN A 320 0.79 -5.75 12.87
N LEU A 321 1.43 -4.69 12.36
CA LEU A 321 2.09 -4.73 11.04
C LEU A 321 3.29 -5.68 11.02
N ALA A 322 4.00 -5.86 12.13
CA ALA A 322 5.09 -6.83 12.24
C ALA A 322 4.55 -8.27 12.17
N GLU A 323 3.49 -8.60 12.92
CA GLU A 323 2.84 -9.92 12.88
C GLU A 323 2.37 -10.27 11.46
N VAL A 324 1.76 -9.32 10.75
CA VAL A 324 1.31 -9.53 9.36
C VAL A 324 2.47 -9.84 8.40
N LYS A 325 3.66 -9.27 8.65
CA LYS A 325 4.86 -9.52 7.84
C LYS A 325 5.54 -10.85 8.15
N GLU A 326 5.50 -11.33 9.39
CA GLU A 326 6.05 -12.64 9.76
C GLU A 326 5.27 -13.79 9.11
N ASP A 327 3.95 -13.63 8.93
CA ASP A 327 3.09 -14.60 8.24
C ASP A 327 3.28 -14.63 6.71
N ALA A 328 4.04 -13.70 6.15
CA ALA A 328 4.27 -13.61 4.71
C ALA A 328 5.29 -14.66 4.24
N GLY A 329 4.79 -15.77 3.70
CA GLY A 329 5.63 -16.77 3.04
C GLY A 329 6.49 -16.18 1.90
N LYS A 330 7.59 -16.86 1.52
CA LYS A 330 8.52 -16.42 0.48
C LYS A 330 7.87 -16.39 -0.92
N VAL A 331 7.20 -15.29 -1.26
CA VAL A 331 6.67 -15.02 -2.60
C VAL A 331 7.63 -14.08 -3.32
N ARG A 332 8.04 -14.42 -4.54
CA ARG A 332 8.79 -13.49 -5.39
C ARG A 332 7.79 -12.62 -6.14
N GLN A 333 7.62 -11.39 -5.68
CA GLN A 333 6.85 -10.36 -6.37
C GLN A 333 7.64 -9.85 -7.58
N GLY A 334 6.94 -9.54 -8.66
CA GLY A 334 7.45 -8.92 -9.88
C GLY A 334 6.33 -8.14 -10.55
N TYR A 335 6.59 -7.67 -11.76
CA TYR A 335 5.57 -7.02 -12.58
C TYR A 335 5.42 -7.75 -13.92
N ASN A 336 4.20 -7.81 -14.43
CA ASN A 336 3.88 -8.16 -15.81
C ASN A 336 3.22 -6.95 -16.47
N ILE A 337 3.70 -6.58 -17.65
CA ILE A 337 3.14 -5.45 -18.41
C ILE A 337 2.03 -5.95 -19.34
N GLU A 338 0.82 -5.47 -19.18
CA GLU A 338 -0.25 -5.63 -20.16
C GLU A 338 -0.23 -4.45 -21.15
N VAL A 339 -0.17 -4.76 -22.45
CA VAL A 339 -0.18 -3.76 -23.53
C VAL A 339 -1.59 -3.69 -24.10
N LEU A 340 -2.31 -2.61 -23.79
CA LEU A 340 -3.73 -2.45 -24.14
C LEU A 340 -3.94 -2.10 -25.60
N ASN A 341 -2.98 -1.41 -26.23
CA ASN A 341 -3.02 -1.07 -27.63
C ASN A 341 -1.60 -1.07 -28.26
N PRO A 342 -1.48 -1.13 -29.60
CA PRO A 342 -0.17 -1.17 -30.26
C PRO A 342 0.76 0.02 -29.96
N ALA A 343 0.23 1.19 -29.59
CA ALA A 343 1.04 2.35 -29.24
C ALA A 343 1.84 2.14 -27.94
N GLY A 344 1.39 1.24 -27.05
CA GLY A 344 2.11 0.87 -25.84
C GLY A 344 3.48 0.22 -26.11
N TRP A 345 3.67 -0.43 -27.26
CA TRP A 345 4.99 -0.95 -27.66
C TRP A 345 6.00 0.16 -27.93
N GLY A 346 5.54 1.31 -28.44
CA GLY A 346 6.38 2.50 -28.58
C GLY A 346 6.89 2.99 -27.23
N ALA A 347 6.01 3.07 -26.23
CA ALA A 347 6.37 3.48 -24.88
C ALA A 347 7.37 2.51 -24.21
N ILE A 348 7.17 1.19 -24.39
CA ILE A 348 8.11 0.15 -23.91
C ILE A 348 9.47 0.31 -24.59
N PHE A 349 9.50 0.53 -25.90
CA PHE A 349 10.75 0.72 -26.64
C PHE A 349 11.49 1.97 -26.16
N PHE A 350 10.81 3.13 -26.08
CA PHE A 350 11.43 4.38 -25.63
C PHE A 350 12.02 4.25 -24.22
N PHE A 351 11.24 3.68 -23.29
CA PHE A 351 11.69 3.48 -21.92
C PHE A 351 12.90 2.54 -21.85
N TRP A 352 12.88 1.40 -22.55
CA TRP A 352 14.05 0.52 -22.62
C TRP A 352 15.25 1.22 -23.26
N PHE A 353 15.02 1.97 -24.34
CA PHE A 353 16.07 2.62 -25.10
C PHE A 353 16.81 3.66 -24.26
N GLU A 354 16.07 4.49 -23.51
CA GLU A 354 16.64 5.46 -22.57
C GLU A 354 17.49 4.83 -21.46
N LYS A 355 17.10 3.65 -20.97
CA LYS A 355 17.74 3.02 -19.80
C LYS A 355 18.88 2.05 -20.15
N GLU A 356 18.82 1.37 -21.29
CA GLU A 356 19.81 0.36 -21.70
C GLU A 356 20.16 0.44 -23.19
N GLY A 357 19.22 0.83 -24.06
CA GLY A 357 19.44 0.81 -25.51
C GLY A 357 20.49 1.82 -26.01
N GLN A 358 20.59 3.01 -25.41
CA GLN A 358 21.53 4.07 -25.84
C GLN A 358 23.01 3.68 -25.73
N SER A 359 23.35 2.76 -24.82
CA SER A 359 24.72 2.28 -24.60
C SER A 359 25.03 0.97 -25.34
N MET A 360 24.08 0.45 -26.12
CA MET A 360 24.21 -0.80 -26.86
C MET A 360 24.74 -0.56 -28.27
N ASN A 361 25.56 -1.48 -28.79
CA ASN A 361 25.97 -1.43 -30.19
C ASN A 361 24.81 -1.82 -31.13
N VAL A 362 24.88 -1.37 -32.37
CA VAL A 362 23.80 -1.53 -33.37
C VAL A 362 23.50 -3.02 -33.66
N ALA A 363 24.53 -3.86 -33.75
CA ALA A 363 24.38 -5.29 -34.06
C ALA A 363 23.63 -6.07 -32.96
N ASP A 364 23.75 -5.65 -31.71
CA ASP A 364 23.04 -6.26 -30.59
C ASP A 364 21.64 -5.65 -30.37
N MET A 365 21.44 -4.39 -30.76
CA MET A 365 20.13 -3.76 -30.79
C MET A 365 19.20 -4.43 -31.81
N GLU A 366 19.70 -4.78 -33.00
CA GLU A 366 18.95 -5.48 -34.06
C GLU A 366 18.40 -6.85 -33.62
N LYS A 367 19.03 -7.49 -32.63
CA LYS A 367 18.62 -8.81 -32.12
C LYS A 367 17.54 -8.73 -31.04
N LYS A 368 17.19 -7.53 -30.55
CA LYS A 368 16.22 -7.37 -29.48
C LYS A 368 14.80 -7.58 -30.00
N THR A 369 14.08 -8.48 -29.34
CA THR A 369 12.66 -8.74 -29.59
C THR A 369 11.79 -7.91 -28.67
N PHE A 370 10.58 -7.56 -29.10
CA PHE A 370 9.58 -6.86 -28.28
C PHE A 370 9.36 -7.53 -26.91
N LYS A 371 9.36 -8.87 -26.85
CA LYS A 371 9.24 -9.61 -25.58
C LYS A 371 10.41 -9.34 -24.62
N GLN A 372 11.63 -9.21 -25.13
CA GLN A 372 12.81 -8.89 -24.31
C GLN A 372 12.74 -7.46 -23.79
N LEU A 373 12.26 -6.51 -24.60
CA LEU A 373 12.05 -5.12 -24.17
C LEU A 373 11.05 -5.06 -23.02
N LYS A 374 9.89 -5.71 -23.20
CA LYS A 374 8.86 -5.83 -22.15
C LYS A 374 9.43 -6.43 -20.86
N THR A 375 10.14 -7.56 -20.97
CA THR A 375 10.76 -8.24 -19.82
C THR A 375 11.79 -7.35 -19.10
N PHE A 376 12.51 -6.51 -19.84
CA PHE A 376 13.42 -5.54 -19.23
C PHE A 376 12.65 -4.51 -18.41
N CYS A 377 11.62 -3.88 -18.99
CA CYS A 377 10.82 -2.85 -18.31
C CYS A 377 10.15 -3.40 -17.04
N GLU A 378 9.67 -4.64 -17.06
CA GLU A 378 9.13 -5.35 -15.89
C GLU A 378 10.16 -5.52 -14.77
N LYS A 379 11.38 -5.97 -15.13
CA LYS A 379 12.49 -6.12 -14.17
C LYS A 379 12.98 -4.77 -13.66
N TYR A 380 13.02 -3.75 -14.50
CA TYR A 380 13.44 -2.40 -14.15
C TYR A 380 12.48 -1.81 -13.13
N ALA A 381 11.16 -1.91 -13.38
CA ALA A 381 10.14 -1.48 -12.43
C ALA A 381 10.22 -2.21 -11.09
N HIS A 382 10.51 -3.51 -11.10
CA HIS A 382 10.68 -4.27 -9.87
C HIS A 382 11.92 -3.85 -9.06
N LYS A 383 13.04 -3.53 -9.72
CA LYS A 383 14.30 -3.16 -9.05
C LYS A 383 14.38 -1.69 -8.63
N HIS A 384 13.84 -0.78 -9.43
CA HIS A 384 14.03 0.66 -9.28
C HIS A 384 12.74 1.42 -8.93
N GLY A 385 11.58 0.74 -8.95
CA GLY A 385 10.28 1.36 -8.65
C GLY A 385 9.70 2.25 -9.75
N GLU A 386 10.45 2.50 -10.83
CA GLU A 386 10.05 3.35 -11.95
C GLU A 386 9.23 2.57 -12.99
N LYS A 387 8.01 3.05 -13.28
CA LYS A 387 7.07 2.44 -14.24
C LYS A 387 6.88 3.36 -15.44
N ILE A 388 6.59 2.77 -16.60
CA ILE A 388 6.18 3.53 -17.79
C ILE A 388 4.84 4.22 -17.49
N ALA A 389 4.82 5.56 -17.55
CA ALA A 389 3.59 6.34 -17.44
C ALA A 389 2.96 6.50 -18.84
N ASN A 390 2.11 5.55 -19.23
CA ASN A 390 1.40 5.59 -20.51
C ASN A 390 0.05 4.87 -20.43
N GLU A 391 -1.02 5.48 -20.94
CA GLU A 391 -2.38 4.91 -20.91
C GLU A 391 -2.51 3.58 -21.66
N ALA A 392 -1.61 3.28 -22.58
CA ALA A 392 -1.57 2.03 -23.33
C ALA A 392 -0.83 0.88 -22.62
N VAL A 393 -0.24 1.12 -21.44
CA VAL A 393 0.63 0.17 -20.73
C VAL A 393 0.21 0.09 -19.26
N VAL A 394 -0.23 -1.09 -18.83
CA VAL A 394 -0.63 -1.34 -17.44
C VAL A 394 0.36 -2.31 -16.79
N TYR A 395 0.78 -2.01 -15.56
CA TYR A 395 1.60 -2.90 -14.76
C TYR A 395 0.73 -3.72 -13.83
N GLU A 396 0.65 -5.02 -14.07
CA GLU A 396 0.07 -5.97 -13.14
C GLU A 396 1.15 -6.54 -12.22
N GLU A 397 0.83 -6.71 -10.94
CA GLU A 397 1.74 -7.41 -10.04
C GLU A 397 1.70 -8.92 -10.33
N GLU A 398 2.87 -9.47 -10.63
CA GLU A 398 3.05 -10.89 -10.86
C GLU A 398 3.66 -11.54 -9.61
N PHE A 399 2.99 -12.56 -9.06
CA PHE A 399 3.49 -13.31 -7.93
C PHE A 399 3.93 -14.70 -8.40
N LYS A 400 5.23 -14.97 -8.30
CA LYS A 400 5.80 -16.27 -8.66
C LYS A 400 6.18 -17.06 -7.42
N ALA A 401 5.54 -18.21 -7.25
CA ALA A 401 5.94 -19.17 -6.24
C ALA A 401 7.24 -19.87 -6.68
N VAL A 402 8.30 -19.77 -5.89
CA VAL A 402 9.59 -20.41 -6.20
C VAL A 402 9.49 -21.89 -5.87
N VAL A 403 9.91 -22.76 -6.79
CA VAL A 403 10.14 -24.18 -6.49
C VAL A 403 11.44 -24.26 -5.69
N THR A 404 11.36 -24.63 -4.42
CA THR A 404 12.54 -24.89 -3.59
C THR A 404 13.16 -26.21 -4.04
N LYS A 405 14.48 -26.23 -4.25
CA LYS A 405 15.23 -27.47 -4.54
C LYS A 405 15.36 -28.33 -3.31
#